data_AF-A0A834X2Y6-F1
#
_entry.id   AF-A0A834X2Y6-F1
#
_cell.length_a   1.000
_cell.length_b   1.000
_cell.length_c   1.000
_cell.angle_alpha   90.00
_cell.angle_beta   90.00
_cell.angle_gamma   90.00
#
_symmetry.space_group_name_H-M   'P 1'
#
loop_
_entity.id
_entity.type
_entity.pdbx_description
1 polymer ?
#
loop_
_entity_poly.entity_id
_entity_poly.type
_entity_poly.pdbx_seq_one_letter_code
_entity_poly.pdbx_strand_id
1 'polypeptide(L)'
;MKFFTFAIIQYMKQTISYLLAKGGWLMLFSIVVGALGIVLMTIDGPHEKHFEEIVEYFRFGLWWLALGVASSIGLGSGLHTFVLYLGPHIALFTIKATQCGRVDLKSAPYDTIQLKRGPSWIDKDCCEFGPPLFHSGHGSKVPLGSILSQVQLEAVLWGVGTAIGELPPYFISRAASLSGSRLDAMEELDTEDRGFIATLLTQLQRWFLTHIEHLNFSTILVLASVPNPLFDLAGIMCGQFGIPFWKFFLATLIGKALIKTHIQTLFIISVCNNQLLDWIENEFIWVFNHIPGFASVLPFVIDSVNTVKDKYMKSDHSVSPNIEEKKWNFSIAVLWNSIVWLMLMNFFVKIVNATAQKYLKQQHEVELAAITNNSSSTESDTQ
;
A
#
# COMPACT_ATOMS: atom_id res chain seq x y z
N MET A 1 -24.81 -14.05 -5.50
CA MET A 1 -25.32 -12.68 -5.75
C MET A 1 -26.52 -12.31 -4.87
N LYS A 2 -27.70 -12.96 -4.97
CA LYS A 2 -28.89 -12.59 -4.16
C LYS A 2 -28.63 -12.51 -2.63
N PHE A 3 -27.95 -13.50 -2.06
CA PHE A 3 -27.62 -13.51 -0.62
C PHE A 3 -26.63 -12.41 -0.22
N PHE A 4 -25.67 -12.08 -1.08
CA PHE A 4 -24.73 -10.97 -0.85
C PHE A 4 -25.45 -9.62 -0.82
N THR A 5 -26.38 -9.40 -1.76
CA THR A 5 -27.21 -8.19 -1.77
C THR A 5 -28.07 -8.10 -0.51
N PHE A 6 -28.63 -9.21 -0.04
CA PHE A 6 -29.42 -9.25 1.18
C PHE A 6 -28.59 -8.94 2.43
N ALA A 7 -27.37 -9.50 2.52
CA ALA A 7 -26.43 -9.24 3.61
C ALA A 7 -26.02 -7.76 3.66
N ILE A 8 -25.71 -7.14 2.51
CA ILE A 8 -25.41 -5.70 2.45
C ILE A 8 -26.58 -4.87 2.96
N ILE A 9 -27.80 -5.16 2.51
CA ILE A 9 -28.99 -4.42 2.94
C ILE A 9 -29.21 -4.56 4.45
N GLN A 10 -29.02 -5.75 5.02
CA GLN A 10 -29.12 -5.95 6.46
C GLN A 10 -28.07 -5.17 7.23
N TYR A 11 -26.80 -5.23 6.82
CA TYR A 11 -25.71 -4.49 7.47
C TYR A 11 -25.93 -2.97 7.39
N MET A 12 -26.38 -2.46 6.24
CA MET A 12 -26.73 -1.05 6.08
C MET A 12 -27.86 -0.65 7.03
N LYS A 13 -28.92 -1.46 7.11
CA LYS A 13 -30.08 -1.20 7.99
C LYS A 13 -29.69 -1.26 9.47
N GLN A 14 -28.85 -2.20 9.87
CA GLN A 14 -28.31 -2.34 11.23
C GLN A 14 -27.45 -1.12 11.61
N THR A 15 -26.59 -0.68 10.69
CA THR A 15 -25.70 0.47 10.88
C THR A 15 -26.49 1.77 10.99
N ILE A 16 -27.49 1.97 10.13
CA ILE A 16 -28.40 3.13 10.16
C ILE A 16 -29.20 3.14 11.47
N SER A 17 -29.78 2.01 11.88
CA SER A 17 -30.55 1.91 13.13
C SER A 17 -29.67 2.16 14.36
N TYR A 18 -28.43 1.66 14.37
CA TYR A 18 -27.47 1.91 15.44
C TYR A 18 -27.02 3.38 15.52
N LEU A 19 -26.75 4.01 14.37
CA LEU A 19 -26.43 5.44 14.28
C LEU A 19 -27.61 6.32 14.70
N LEU A 20 -28.85 5.95 14.36
CA LEU A 20 -30.05 6.65 14.82
C LEU A 20 -30.32 6.47 16.32
N ALA A 21 -30.08 5.28 16.88
CA ALA A 21 -30.36 4.97 18.28
C ALA A 21 -29.33 5.54 19.27
N LYS A 22 -28.04 5.59 18.90
CA LYS A 22 -26.95 6.10 19.77
C LYS A 22 -26.34 7.42 19.31
N GLY A 23 -26.55 7.80 18.06
CA GLY A 23 -25.81 8.85 17.39
C GLY A 23 -26.60 10.12 17.12
N GLY A 24 -27.74 10.37 17.80
CA GLY A 24 -28.51 11.60 17.59
C GLY A 24 -27.66 12.88 17.64
N TRP A 25 -26.73 12.97 18.60
CA TRP A 25 -25.81 14.11 18.69
C TRP A 25 -24.71 14.10 17.60
N LEU A 26 -24.22 12.92 17.20
CA LEU A 26 -23.26 12.75 16.10
C LEU A 26 -23.88 13.08 14.73
N MET A 27 -25.13 12.71 14.52
CA MET A 27 -25.92 13.00 13.34
C MET A 27 -26.25 14.49 13.27
N LEU A 28 -26.64 15.10 14.39
CA LEU A 28 -26.90 16.55 14.48
C LEU A 28 -25.61 17.35 14.28
N PHE A 29 -24.48 16.91 14.85
CA PHE A 29 -23.16 17.50 14.59
C PHE A 29 -22.76 17.36 13.11
N SER A 30 -22.96 16.20 12.50
CA SER A 30 -22.66 15.97 11.07
C SER A 30 -23.53 16.83 10.15
N ILE A 31 -24.81 17.03 10.50
CA ILE A 31 -25.73 17.92 9.77
C ILE A 31 -25.33 19.38 9.93
N VAL A 32 -24.94 19.81 11.13
CA VAL A 32 -24.47 21.18 11.39
C VAL A 32 -23.16 21.46 10.66
N VAL A 33 -22.20 20.53 10.69
CA VAL A 33 -20.93 20.64 9.95
C VAL A 33 -21.19 20.61 8.44
N GLY A 34 -22.10 19.75 7.97
CA GLY A 34 -22.51 19.70 6.57
C GLY A 34 -23.19 20.99 6.11
N ALA A 35 -24.10 21.54 6.90
CA ALA A 35 -24.79 22.79 6.63
C ALA A 35 -23.82 23.98 6.66
N LEU A 36 -22.89 24.01 7.63
CA LEU A 36 -21.83 25.01 7.70
C LEU A 36 -20.87 24.90 6.50
N GLY A 37 -20.56 23.69 6.06
CA GLY A 37 -19.81 23.42 4.84
C GLY A 37 -20.52 23.94 3.60
N ILE A 38 -21.83 23.69 3.45
CA ILE A 38 -22.64 24.19 2.33
C ILE A 38 -22.73 25.72 2.35
N VAL A 39 -22.87 26.34 3.52
CA VAL A 39 -22.88 27.80 3.67
C VAL A 39 -21.50 28.39 3.32
N LEU A 40 -20.39 27.75 3.72
CA LEU A 40 -19.05 28.15 3.28
C LEU A 40 -18.83 27.97 1.78
N MET A 41 -19.45 26.95 1.16
CA MET A 41 -19.38 26.69 -0.29
C MET A 41 -20.21 27.67 -1.12
N THR A 42 -21.23 28.30 -0.55
CA THR A 42 -22.19 29.14 -1.29
C THR A 42 -21.91 30.64 -1.16
N ILE A 43 -20.97 31.04 -0.31
CA ILE A 43 -20.53 32.42 -0.19
C ILE A 43 -19.28 32.61 -1.04
N ASP A 44 -19.43 33.19 -2.22
CA ASP A 44 -18.32 33.62 -3.08
C ASP A 44 -17.46 34.63 -2.30
N GLY A 45 -16.22 34.25 -1.99
CA GLY A 45 -15.32 35.04 -1.16
C GLY A 45 -13.85 34.59 -1.28
N PRO A 46 -12.92 35.29 -0.61
CA PRO A 46 -11.47 34.98 -0.66
C PRO A 46 -11.11 33.57 -0.13
N HIS A 47 -12.08 32.87 0.47
CA HIS A 47 -11.97 31.50 0.93
C HIS A 47 -12.00 30.46 -0.20
N GLU A 48 -12.49 30.82 -1.39
CA GLU A 48 -12.61 29.90 -2.53
C GLU A 48 -11.24 29.32 -2.95
N LYS A 49 -10.21 30.18 -3.05
CA LYS A 49 -8.84 29.76 -3.36
C LYS A 49 -8.24 28.82 -2.30
N HIS A 50 -8.45 29.14 -1.03
CA HIS A 50 -7.96 28.31 0.09
C HIS A 50 -8.68 26.97 0.14
N PHE A 51 -9.97 26.95 -0.17
CA PHE A 51 -10.75 25.73 -0.22
C PHE A 51 -10.34 24.85 -1.39
N GLU A 52 -10.15 25.42 -2.58
CA GLU A 52 -9.68 24.70 -3.76
C GLU A 52 -8.32 24.04 -3.49
N GLU A 53 -7.41 24.76 -2.84
CA GLU A 53 -6.11 24.22 -2.41
C GLU A 53 -6.27 23.05 -1.41
N ILE A 54 -7.15 23.18 -0.40
CA ILE A 54 -7.44 22.09 0.55
C ILE A 54 -8.01 20.85 -0.17
N VAL A 55 -8.91 21.05 -1.14
CA VAL A 55 -9.48 19.95 -1.92
C VAL A 55 -8.42 19.24 -2.75
N GLU A 56 -7.48 19.97 -3.35
CA GLU A 56 -6.34 19.41 -4.08
C GLU A 56 -5.43 18.59 -3.15
N TYR A 57 -5.09 19.10 -1.97
CA TYR A 57 -4.34 18.34 -0.95
C TYR A 57 -5.10 17.09 -0.49
N PHE A 58 -6.41 17.20 -0.28
CA PHE A 58 -7.24 16.06 0.15
C PHE A 58 -7.29 14.99 -0.95
N ARG A 59 -7.48 15.38 -2.22
CA ARG A 59 -7.50 14.45 -3.36
C ARG A 59 -6.16 13.76 -3.53
N PHE A 60 -5.08 14.51 -3.41
CA PHE A 60 -3.72 13.99 -3.44
C PHE A 60 -3.44 13.00 -2.29
N GLY A 61 -3.84 13.36 -1.06
CA GLY A 61 -3.73 12.50 0.11
C GLY A 61 -4.49 11.19 -0.07
N LEU A 62 -5.75 11.30 -0.47
CA LEU A 62 -6.64 10.17 -0.70
C LEU A 62 -6.11 9.25 -1.82
N TRP A 63 -5.56 9.81 -2.90
CA TRP A 63 -5.01 9.05 -4.01
C TRP A 63 -3.86 8.14 -3.57
N TRP A 64 -2.83 8.70 -2.93
CA TRP A 64 -1.67 7.93 -2.48
C TRP A 64 -2.01 6.96 -1.35
N LEU A 65 -2.87 7.38 -0.42
CA LEU A 65 -3.35 6.51 0.65
C LEU A 65 -4.14 5.33 0.10
N ALA A 66 -5.06 5.56 -0.84
CA ALA A 66 -5.87 4.50 -1.45
C ALA A 66 -5.02 3.53 -2.29
N LEU A 67 -4.04 4.02 -3.05
CA LEU A 67 -3.06 3.18 -3.72
C LEU A 67 -2.23 2.35 -2.73
N GLY A 68 -1.89 2.93 -1.57
CA GLY A 68 -1.24 2.21 -0.48
C GLY A 68 -2.12 1.10 0.10
N VAL A 69 -3.40 1.35 0.36
CA VAL A 69 -4.32 0.31 0.86
C VAL A 69 -4.52 -0.78 -0.19
N ALA A 70 -4.69 -0.41 -1.47
CA ALA A 70 -4.83 -1.35 -2.58
C ALA A 70 -3.59 -2.25 -2.74
N SER A 71 -2.41 -1.73 -2.41
CA SER A 71 -1.13 -2.45 -2.34
C SER A 71 -1.23 -3.75 -1.52
N SER A 72 -1.97 -3.70 -0.42
CA SER A 72 -2.07 -4.79 0.56
C SER A 72 -3.09 -5.87 0.16
N ILE A 73 -4.02 -5.57 -0.76
CA ILE A 73 -5.21 -6.39 -1.03
C ILE A 73 -4.93 -7.57 -2.01
N GLY A 74 -3.73 -7.70 -2.58
CA GLY A 74 -3.45 -8.72 -3.60
C GLY A 74 -2.08 -9.39 -3.50
N LEU A 75 -1.91 -10.36 -2.59
CA LEU A 75 -0.68 -11.13 -2.26
C LEU A 75 0.21 -10.55 -1.15
N GLY A 76 -0.29 -9.58 -0.40
CA GLY A 76 0.42 -9.04 0.75
C GLY A 76 1.57 -8.12 0.36
N SER A 77 2.48 -8.45 -0.57
CA SER A 77 3.81 -7.81 -0.82
C SER A 77 3.86 -6.29 -1.02
N GLY A 78 2.77 -5.68 -1.44
CA GLY A 78 2.69 -4.27 -1.79
C GLY A 78 3.56 -3.83 -2.97
N LEU A 79 4.15 -4.79 -3.68
CA LEU A 79 5.06 -4.51 -4.80
C LEU A 79 4.30 -4.03 -6.04
N HIS A 80 3.05 -4.46 -6.24
CA HIS A 80 2.30 -4.19 -7.47
C HIS A 80 1.97 -2.71 -7.65
N THR A 81 1.35 -2.05 -6.68
CA THR A 81 1.04 -0.62 -6.78
C THR A 81 2.30 0.24 -6.67
N PHE A 82 3.33 -0.24 -5.97
CA PHE A 82 4.64 0.39 -5.98
C PHE A 82 5.22 0.44 -7.40
N VAL A 83 5.36 -0.72 -8.05
CA VAL A 83 5.94 -0.83 -9.40
C VAL A 83 5.08 -0.14 -10.47
N LEU A 84 3.76 -0.05 -10.27
CA LEU A 84 2.86 0.53 -11.26
C LEU A 84 2.70 2.05 -11.17
N TYR A 85 2.74 2.61 -9.95
CA TYR A 85 2.40 4.01 -9.74
C TYR A 85 3.53 4.78 -9.06
N LEU A 86 3.92 4.38 -7.85
CA LEU A 86 4.89 5.14 -7.05
C LEU A 86 6.31 5.09 -7.65
N GLY A 87 6.78 3.90 -8.04
CA GLY A 87 8.09 3.68 -8.66
C GLY A 87 8.27 4.47 -9.96
N PRO A 88 7.35 4.35 -10.95
CA PRO A 88 7.41 5.15 -12.17
C PRO A 88 7.34 6.65 -11.91
N HIS A 89 6.52 7.11 -10.96
CA HIS A 89 6.48 8.52 -10.56
C HIS A 89 7.86 9.01 -10.07
N ILE A 90 8.49 8.27 -9.14
CA ILE A 90 9.82 8.61 -8.61
C ILE A 90 10.87 8.58 -9.72
N ALA A 91 10.81 7.59 -10.61
CA ALA A 91 11.75 7.44 -11.73
C ALA A 91 11.63 8.62 -12.71
N LEU A 92 10.42 8.95 -13.16
CA LEU A 92 10.17 10.07 -14.08
C LEU A 92 10.61 11.40 -13.47
N PHE A 93 10.30 11.63 -12.20
CA PHE A 93 10.73 12.84 -11.50
C PHE A 93 12.26 12.92 -11.40
N THR A 94 12.92 11.81 -11.03
CA THR A 94 14.38 11.75 -10.92
C THR A 94 15.05 12.01 -12.26
N ILE A 95 14.56 11.38 -13.34
CA ILE A 95 15.11 11.56 -14.70
C ILE A 95 14.98 13.01 -15.14
N LYS A 96 13.79 13.63 -14.99
CA LYS A 96 13.58 15.04 -15.35
C LYS A 96 14.44 15.96 -14.48
N ALA A 97 14.59 15.67 -13.19
CA ALA A 97 15.43 16.46 -12.29
C ALA A 97 16.92 16.41 -12.69
N THR A 98 17.44 15.23 -13.05
CA THR A 98 18.81 15.06 -13.54
C THR A 98 19.00 15.71 -14.92
N GLN A 99 18.02 15.60 -15.83
CA GLN A 99 18.07 16.24 -17.15
C GLN A 99 18.10 17.78 -17.05
N CYS A 100 17.22 18.36 -16.24
CA CYS A 100 17.13 19.81 -16.07
C CYS A 100 18.14 20.36 -15.04
N GLY A 101 18.88 19.49 -14.34
CA GLY A 101 19.86 19.87 -13.31
C GLY A 101 19.26 20.60 -12.12
N ARG A 102 18.01 20.28 -11.75
CA ARG A 102 17.24 20.99 -10.71
C ARG A 102 16.09 20.16 -10.17
N VAL A 103 15.52 20.55 -9.02
CA VAL A 103 14.50 19.76 -8.29
C VAL A 103 13.17 20.47 -8.09
N ASP A 104 13.13 21.77 -8.38
CA ASP A 104 11.97 22.66 -8.32
C ASP A 104 11.10 22.54 -9.58
N LEU A 105 10.71 21.31 -9.90
CA LEU A 105 9.87 21.00 -11.07
C LEU A 105 8.37 21.09 -10.74
N LYS A 106 7.99 20.74 -9.52
CA LYS A 106 6.60 20.72 -9.09
C LYS A 106 6.10 22.13 -8.83
N SER A 107 4.92 22.44 -9.37
CA SER A 107 4.23 23.70 -9.07
C SER A 107 3.75 23.76 -7.62
N ALA A 108 3.32 22.62 -7.08
CA ALA A 108 2.90 22.44 -5.70
C ALA A 108 3.17 20.98 -5.25
N PRO A 109 3.19 20.68 -3.94
CA PRO A 109 3.43 19.31 -3.45
C PRO A 109 2.43 18.26 -3.99
N TYR A 110 1.20 18.67 -4.30
CA TYR A 110 0.15 17.81 -4.84
C TYR A 110 0.22 17.59 -6.37
N ASP A 111 1.18 18.23 -7.06
CA ASP A 111 1.39 18.14 -8.51
C ASP A 111 2.07 16.82 -8.91
N THR A 112 1.27 15.75 -8.86
CA THR A 112 1.70 14.38 -9.09
C THR A 112 0.81 13.66 -10.10
N ILE A 113 1.26 12.46 -10.51
CA ILE A 113 0.42 11.57 -11.31
C ILE A 113 -0.82 11.18 -10.48
N GLN A 114 -2.00 11.49 -11.01
CA GLN A 114 -3.30 11.15 -10.42
C GLN A 114 -4.15 10.38 -11.44
N LEU A 115 -5.27 9.82 -10.97
CA LEU A 115 -6.21 9.13 -11.86
C LEU A 115 -6.72 10.08 -12.95
N LYS A 116 -6.35 9.82 -14.21
CA LYS A 116 -6.71 10.62 -15.41
C LYS A 116 -6.13 12.04 -15.47
N ARG A 117 -5.16 12.39 -14.61
CA ARG A 117 -4.47 13.69 -14.65
C ARG A 117 -2.96 13.47 -14.55
N GLY A 118 -2.23 13.93 -15.57
CA GLY A 118 -0.78 13.96 -15.58
C GLY A 118 -0.23 15.13 -14.75
N PRO A 119 1.00 15.02 -14.22
CA PRO A 119 1.64 16.12 -13.53
C PRO A 119 2.02 17.24 -14.50
N SER A 120 2.01 18.49 -14.04
CA SER A 120 2.23 19.65 -14.91
C SER A 120 3.65 19.77 -15.45
N TRP A 121 4.60 19.06 -14.84
CA TRP A 121 6.03 19.15 -15.12
C TRP A 121 6.55 18.12 -16.14
N ILE A 122 5.73 17.14 -16.54
CA ILE A 122 6.20 16.05 -17.42
C ILE A 122 6.46 16.54 -18.85
N ASP A 123 5.59 17.42 -19.36
CA ASP A 123 5.58 17.91 -20.75
C ASP A 123 6.30 19.26 -20.91
N LYS A 124 6.79 19.86 -19.83
CA LYS A 124 7.47 21.15 -19.86
C LYS A 124 8.94 20.99 -20.19
N ASP A 125 9.44 21.87 -21.05
CA ASP A 125 10.87 21.92 -21.38
C ASP A 125 11.70 22.46 -20.22
N CYS A 126 12.93 21.95 -20.07
CA CYS A 126 13.85 22.38 -18.99
C CYS A 126 14.09 23.91 -18.98
N CYS A 127 14.02 24.56 -20.14
CA CYS A 127 14.18 26.01 -20.28
C CYS A 127 13.08 26.81 -19.57
N GLU A 128 11.86 26.28 -19.46
CA GLU A 128 10.74 26.98 -18.83
C GLU A 128 10.89 27.11 -17.31
N PHE A 129 11.59 26.17 -16.69
CA PHE A 129 11.88 26.22 -15.25
C PHE A 129 12.99 27.24 -14.94
N GLY A 130 13.87 27.54 -15.91
CA GLY A 130 15.02 28.43 -15.78
C GLY A 130 16.40 27.72 -15.76
N PRO A 131 17.47 28.37 -15.31
CA PRO A 131 18.82 27.79 -15.34
C PRO A 131 18.98 26.64 -14.33
N PRO A 132 19.85 25.65 -14.61
CA PRO A 132 20.11 24.54 -13.70
C PRO A 132 20.69 25.05 -12.37
N LEU A 133 20.16 24.55 -11.26
CA LEU A 133 20.62 24.89 -9.91
C LEU A 133 21.88 24.11 -9.53
N PHE A 134 22.05 22.91 -10.10
CA PHE A 134 23.18 22.04 -9.84
C PHE A 134 24.06 21.95 -11.09
N HIS A 135 25.21 22.63 -11.05
CA HIS A 135 26.25 22.52 -12.08
C HIS A 135 27.38 21.61 -11.57
N SER A 136 27.71 20.57 -12.33
CA SER A 136 28.90 19.76 -12.09
C SER A 136 29.60 19.50 -13.43
N GLY A 137 30.93 19.64 -13.46
CA GLY A 137 31.76 19.61 -14.68
C GLY A 137 31.76 18.28 -15.45
N HIS A 138 31.09 17.24 -14.93
CA HIS A 138 30.92 15.93 -15.55
C HIS A 138 29.43 15.50 -15.57
N GLY A 139 28.56 16.42 -16.02
CA GLY A 139 27.11 16.23 -16.08
C GLY A 139 26.37 16.72 -14.82
N SER A 140 25.08 17.04 -14.98
CA SER A 140 24.22 17.58 -13.94
C SER A 140 23.96 16.56 -12.83
N LYS A 141 24.85 16.49 -11.82
CA LYS A 141 24.66 15.62 -10.65
C LYS A 141 23.78 16.32 -9.62
N VAL A 142 22.54 15.86 -9.48
CA VAL A 142 21.60 16.36 -8.48
C VAL A 142 21.73 15.52 -7.21
N PRO A 143 21.89 16.11 -6.01
CA PRO A 143 22.00 15.33 -4.77
C PRO A 143 20.75 14.49 -4.47
N LEU A 144 20.93 13.21 -4.07
CA LEU A 144 19.81 12.31 -3.71
C LEU A 144 18.85 12.92 -2.69
N GLY A 145 19.38 13.57 -1.66
CA GLY A 145 18.55 14.17 -0.60
C GLY A 145 17.60 15.24 -1.13
N SER A 146 18.03 16.00 -2.14
CA SER A 146 17.22 17.04 -2.78
C SER A 146 16.10 16.46 -3.65
N ILE A 147 16.32 15.28 -4.26
CA ILE A 147 15.28 14.56 -5.01
C ILE A 147 14.33 13.87 -4.03
N LEU A 148 14.87 13.24 -2.99
CA LEU A 148 14.11 12.52 -1.99
C LEU A 148 13.11 13.42 -1.28
N SER A 149 13.52 14.64 -0.87
CA SER A 149 12.64 15.58 -0.18
C SER A 149 11.41 15.98 -1.02
N GLN A 150 11.53 15.94 -2.34
CA GLN A 150 10.43 16.26 -3.26
C GLN A 150 9.44 15.11 -3.42
N VAL A 151 9.88 13.84 -3.31
CA VAL A 151 9.01 12.65 -3.49
C VAL A 151 8.63 11.95 -2.18
N GLN A 152 9.14 12.45 -1.04
CA GLN A 152 8.95 11.80 0.26
C GLN A 152 7.48 11.73 0.66
N LEU A 153 6.69 12.73 0.29
CA LEU A 153 5.35 12.89 0.81
C LEU A 153 4.41 11.85 0.17
N GLU A 154 4.57 11.61 -1.13
CA GLU A 154 3.94 10.54 -1.88
C GLU A 154 4.35 9.17 -1.35
N ALA A 155 5.65 8.97 -1.10
CA ALA A 155 6.17 7.71 -0.60
C ALA A 155 5.65 7.38 0.80
N VAL A 156 5.61 8.38 1.69
CA VAL A 156 5.08 8.23 3.05
C VAL A 156 3.58 7.96 3.00
N LEU A 157 2.78 8.76 2.28
CA LEU A 157 1.33 8.56 2.20
C LEU A 157 0.95 7.17 1.65
N TRP A 158 1.65 6.73 0.60
CA TRP A 158 1.49 5.38 0.07
C TRP A 158 1.88 4.30 1.08
N GLY A 159 2.96 4.52 1.83
CA GLY A 159 3.39 3.65 2.91
C GLY A 159 2.42 3.58 4.08
N VAL A 160 1.81 4.70 4.47
CA VAL A 160 0.75 4.76 5.48
C VAL A 160 -0.45 3.95 5.00
N GLY A 161 -0.85 4.10 3.74
CA GLY A 161 -1.93 3.31 3.15
C GLY A 161 -1.62 1.81 3.21
N THR A 162 -0.38 1.41 2.92
CA THR A 162 0.06 0.01 3.00
C THR A 162 -0.03 -0.50 4.45
N ALA A 163 0.42 0.28 5.43
CA ALA A 163 0.31 -0.07 6.85
C ALA A 163 -1.15 -0.27 7.29
N ILE A 164 -2.08 0.56 6.81
CA ILE A 164 -3.52 0.42 7.06
C ILE A 164 -4.08 -0.83 6.40
N GLY A 165 -3.71 -1.09 5.14
CA GLY A 165 -4.20 -2.22 4.36
C GLY A 165 -3.76 -3.58 4.91
N GLU A 166 -2.66 -3.64 5.67
CA GLU A 166 -2.17 -4.87 6.30
C GLU A 166 -2.64 -5.05 7.77
N LEU A 167 -3.57 -4.22 8.27
CA LEU A 167 -4.23 -4.41 9.57
C LEU A 167 -5.22 -5.59 9.69
N PRO A 168 -5.90 -6.08 8.62
CA PRO A 168 -6.92 -7.12 8.76
C PRO A 168 -6.48 -8.39 9.52
N PRO A 169 -5.29 -8.99 9.27
CA PRO A 169 -4.85 -10.20 9.98
C PRO A 169 -4.82 -10.02 11.50
N TYR A 170 -4.40 -8.84 11.98
CA TYR A 170 -4.37 -8.52 13.42
C TYR A 170 -5.77 -8.48 14.04
N PHE A 171 -6.74 -7.85 13.35
CA PHE A 171 -8.11 -7.78 13.87
C PHE A 171 -8.83 -9.11 13.80
N ILE A 172 -8.62 -9.87 12.74
CA ILE A 172 -9.21 -11.21 12.56
C ILE A 172 -8.70 -12.14 13.67
N SER A 173 -7.38 -12.18 13.89
CA SER A 173 -6.80 -13.07 14.91
C SER A 173 -7.13 -12.63 16.34
N ARG A 174 -7.28 -11.32 16.59
CA ARG A 174 -7.74 -10.80 17.88
C ARG A 174 -9.21 -11.12 18.16
N ALA A 175 -10.06 -11.12 17.14
CA ALA A 175 -11.45 -11.54 17.29
C ALA A 175 -11.56 -13.05 17.56
N ALA A 176 -10.71 -13.86 16.90
CA ALA A 176 -10.65 -15.29 17.12
C ALA A 176 -10.17 -15.64 18.54
N SER A 177 -9.14 -14.97 19.05
CA SER A 177 -8.62 -15.22 20.41
C SER A 177 -9.61 -14.85 21.51
N LEU A 178 -10.37 -13.77 21.33
CA LEU A 178 -11.46 -13.38 22.24
C LEU A 178 -12.63 -14.39 22.21
N SER A 179 -12.83 -15.10 21.10
CA SER A 179 -13.89 -16.10 20.93
C SER A 179 -13.49 -17.49 21.46
N GLY A 180 -12.30 -17.65 22.05
CA GLY A 180 -11.80 -18.92 22.58
C GLY A 180 -11.23 -19.88 21.52
N SER A 181 -11.32 -19.54 20.24
CA SER A 181 -10.70 -20.29 19.15
C SER A 181 -9.28 -19.78 18.87
N ARG A 182 -8.35 -20.18 19.74
CA ARG A 182 -6.93 -19.80 19.62
C ARG A 182 -6.22 -20.54 18.47
N LEU A 183 -6.84 -21.59 17.91
CA LEU A 183 -6.22 -22.53 16.97
C LEU A 183 -6.69 -22.34 15.51
N ASP A 184 -7.95 -21.92 15.25
CA ASP A 184 -8.51 -21.93 13.88
C ASP A 184 -7.89 -20.89 12.93
N ALA A 185 -7.50 -19.70 13.44
CA ALA A 185 -6.85 -18.67 12.62
C ALA A 185 -5.44 -19.06 12.14
N MET A 186 -4.88 -20.16 12.68
CA MET A 186 -3.58 -20.69 12.32
C MET A 186 -3.68 -21.79 11.25
N GLU A 187 -4.82 -22.47 11.16
CA GLU A 187 -5.12 -23.52 10.17
C GLU A 187 -5.37 -22.94 8.77
N GLU A 188 -5.90 -21.71 8.67
CA GLU A 188 -6.10 -21.01 7.40
C GLU A 188 -4.79 -20.71 6.65
N LEU A 189 -3.66 -20.56 7.35
CA LEU A 189 -2.35 -20.35 6.72
C LEU A 189 -1.67 -21.65 6.27
N ASP A 190 -2.03 -22.78 6.87
CA ASP A 190 -1.39 -24.08 6.61
C ASP A 190 -1.89 -24.74 5.30
N THR A 191 -2.94 -24.16 4.69
CA THR A 191 -3.57 -24.68 3.48
C THR A 191 -2.99 -24.14 2.16
N GLU A 192 -2.10 -23.14 2.17
CA GLU A 192 -1.47 -22.56 0.96
C GLU A 192 0.08 -22.81 0.88
N ASP A 193 0.49 -24.08 0.81
CA ASP A 193 1.64 -24.68 0.06
C ASP A 193 3.15 -24.21 0.20
N ARG A 194 4.05 -25.23 0.11
CA ARG A 194 5.56 -25.29 0.04
C ARG A 194 6.36 -25.45 1.35
N GLY A 195 6.94 -26.65 1.51
CA GLY A 195 7.62 -27.14 2.72
C GLY A 195 8.80 -26.32 3.30
N PHE A 196 9.50 -25.49 2.52
CA PHE A 196 10.55 -24.62 3.08
C PHE A 196 9.96 -23.42 3.86
N ILE A 197 8.94 -22.78 3.28
CA ILE A 197 8.25 -21.65 3.92
C ILE A 197 7.49 -22.15 5.15
N ALA A 198 6.83 -23.30 5.08
CA ALA A 198 6.18 -23.92 6.23
C ALA A 198 7.16 -24.20 7.38
N THR A 199 8.38 -24.68 7.09
CA THR A 199 9.41 -24.91 8.12
C THR A 199 9.91 -23.60 8.73
N LEU A 200 10.12 -22.56 7.91
CA LEU A 200 10.50 -21.23 8.39
C LEU A 200 9.39 -20.62 9.26
N LEU A 201 8.13 -20.73 8.83
CA LEU A 201 6.95 -20.23 9.56
C LEU A 201 6.80 -20.94 10.90
N THR A 202 6.93 -22.28 10.95
CA THR A 202 6.84 -23.05 12.20
C THR A 202 8.00 -22.75 13.16
N GLN A 203 9.21 -22.51 12.64
CA GLN A 203 10.36 -22.11 13.45
C GLN A 203 10.19 -20.69 14.01
N LEU A 204 9.69 -19.75 13.21
CA LEU A 204 9.32 -18.40 13.64
C LEU A 204 8.19 -18.42 14.66
N GLN A 205 7.17 -19.26 14.47
CA GLN A 205 6.09 -19.44 15.44
C GLN A 205 6.64 -19.90 16.80
N ARG A 206 7.50 -20.92 16.84
CA ARG A 206 8.14 -21.38 18.09
C ARG A 206 9.02 -20.31 18.72
N TRP A 207 9.77 -19.57 17.90
CA TRP A 207 10.57 -18.46 18.38
C TRP A 207 9.69 -17.33 18.96
N PHE A 208 8.58 -17.00 18.31
CA PHE A 208 7.65 -15.97 18.75
C PHE A 208 6.95 -16.37 20.06
N LEU A 209 6.54 -17.64 20.17
CA LEU A 209 5.95 -18.22 21.38
C LEU A 209 6.91 -18.18 22.57
N THR A 210 8.20 -18.44 22.34
CA THR A 210 9.22 -18.40 23.41
C THR A 210 9.65 -16.98 23.76
N HIS A 211 9.52 -16.00 22.86
CA HIS A 211 9.92 -14.60 23.08
C HIS A 211 8.77 -13.65 23.40
N ILE A 212 7.56 -14.17 23.64
CA ILE A 212 6.34 -13.38 23.82
C ILE A 212 6.39 -12.44 25.02
N GLU A 213 7.00 -12.89 26.11
CA GLU A 213 7.17 -12.10 27.33
C GLU A 213 8.14 -10.93 27.12
N HIS A 214 8.92 -10.94 26.02
CA HIS A 214 9.90 -9.93 25.64
C HIS A 214 9.57 -9.25 24.30
N LEU A 215 8.35 -9.38 23.78
CA LEU A 215 7.93 -8.67 22.56
C LEU A 215 7.82 -7.16 22.80
N ASN A 216 8.97 -6.52 22.67
CA ASN A 216 9.13 -5.08 22.71
C ASN A 216 8.75 -4.46 21.37
N PHE A 217 8.50 -3.15 21.42
CA PHE A 217 8.16 -2.35 20.24
C PHE A 217 9.17 -2.57 19.10
N SER A 218 10.46 -2.65 19.42
CA SER A 218 11.54 -2.88 18.47
C SER A 218 11.44 -4.22 17.73
N THR A 219 11.00 -5.29 18.40
CA THR A 219 10.84 -6.60 17.77
C THR A 219 9.71 -6.56 16.74
N ILE A 220 8.58 -5.93 17.09
CA ILE A 220 7.45 -5.74 16.17
C ILE A 220 7.87 -4.86 14.98
N LEU A 221 8.68 -3.83 15.22
CA LEU A 221 9.19 -2.95 14.18
C LEU A 221 10.08 -3.71 13.18
N VAL A 222 10.96 -4.58 13.66
CA VAL A 222 11.80 -5.42 12.80
C VAL A 222 10.93 -6.37 11.98
N LEU A 223 9.98 -7.07 12.60
CA LEU A 223 9.05 -7.95 11.86
C LEU A 223 8.18 -7.18 10.85
N ALA A 224 7.82 -5.93 11.14
CA ALA A 224 7.08 -5.06 10.23
C ALA A 224 7.87 -4.54 9.03
N SER A 225 9.19 -4.52 9.15
CA SER A 225 10.10 -4.06 8.10
C SER A 225 10.46 -5.17 7.09
N VAL A 226 10.08 -6.41 7.37
CA VAL A 226 10.45 -7.62 6.65
C VAL A 226 9.36 -7.99 5.60
N PRO A 227 9.68 -8.74 4.52
CA PRO A 227 8.72 -9.04 3.44
C PRO A 227 7.43 -9.71 3.92
N ASN A 228 6.36 -9.49 3.15
CA ASN A 228 5.00 -9.54 3.66
C ASN A 228 4.43 -10.91 4.11
N PRO A 229 4.98 -12.10 3.80
CA PRO A 229 4.54 -13.32 4.50
C PRO A 229 4.86 -13.30 6.01
N LEU A 230 5.97 -12.65 6.39
CA LEU A 230 6.44 -12.60 7.78
C LEU A 230 5.67 -11.55 8.59
N PHE A 231 5.25 -10.47 7.93
CA PHE A 231 4.42 -9.46 8.56
C PHE A 231 3.01 -9.98 8.86
N ASP A 232 2.38 -10.67 7.91
CA ASP A 232 1.03 -11.21 8.11
C ASP A 232 1.00 -12.21 9.28
N LEU A 233 2.03 -13.06 9.39
CA LEU A 233 2.24 -13.92 10.55
C LEU A 233 2.40 -13.12 11.85
N ALA A 234 3.22 -12.07 11.84
CA ALA A 234 3.41 -11.21 12.99
C ALA A 234 2.09 -10.55 13.43
N GLY A 235 1.27 -10.09 12.48
CA GLY A 235 -0.05 -9.54 12.72
C GLY A 235 -0.99 -10.53 13.39
N ILE A 236 -1.04 -11.77 12.86
CA ILE A 236 -1.85 -12.85 13.43
C ILE A 236 -1.42 -13.14 14.86
N MET A 237 -0.12 -13.35 15.10
CA MET A 237 0.41 -13.59 16.43
C MET A 237 0.11 -12.42 17.38
N CYS A 238 0.40 -11.18 16.97
CA CYS A 238 0.13 -10.01 17.80
C CYS A 238 -1.34 -9.89 18.22
N GLY A 239 -2.28 -10.22 17.32
CA GLY A 239 -3.71 -10.23 17.65
C GLY A 239 -4.11 -11.42 18.54
N GLN A 240 -3.56 -12.62 18.32
CA GLN A 240 -3.81 -13.79 19.17
C GLN A 240 -3.34 -13.59 20.61
N PHE A 241 -2.19 -12.96 20.81
CA PHE A 241 -1.62 -12.69 22.13
C PHE A 241 -2.11 -11.38 22.76
N GLY A 242 -3.05 -10.69 22.12
CA GLY A 242 -3.71 -9.52 22.69
C GLY A 242 -2.80 -8.29 22.85
N ILE A 243 -1.74 -8.16 22.04
CA ILE A 243 -0.86 -6.99 22.07
C ILE A 243 -1.67 -5.72 21.81
N PRO A 244 -1.45 -4.60 22.52
CA PRO A 244 -2.19 -3.35 22.29
C PRO A 244 -2.10 -2.86 20.84
N PHE A 245 -3.23 -2.45 20.27
CA PHE A 245 -3.33 -2.00 18.88
C PHE A 245 -2.30 -0.92 18.55
N TRP A 246 -2.18 0.12 19.39
CA TRP A 246 -1.25 1.22 19.14
C TRP A 246 0.23 0.80 19.09
N LYS A 247 0.62 -0.21 19.88
CA LYS A 247 1.99 -0.74 19.86
C LYS A 247 2.28 -1.44 18.52
N PHE A 248 1.32 -2.23 18.04
CA PHE A 248 1.40 -2.93 16.76
C PHE A 248 1.32 -1.95 15.57
N PHE A 249 0.33 -1.05 15.58
CA PHE A 249 0.09 -0.11 14.50
C PHE A 249 1.24 0.88 14.33
N LEU A 250 1.77 1.46 15.41
CA LEU A 250 2.88 2.42 15.30
C LEU A 250 4.17 1.73 14.82
N ALA A 251 4.44 0.50 15.27
CA ALA A 251 5.57 -0.29 14.77
C ALA A 251 5.41 -0.62 13.28
N THR A 252 4.18 -0.97 12.87
CA THR A 252 3.83 -1.22 11.46
C THR A 252 3.98 0.03 10.60
N LEU A 253 3.48 1.17 11.11
CA LEU A 253 3.53 2.45 10.43
C LEU A 253 4.98 2.89 10.20
N ILE A 254 5.83 2.81 11.21
CA ILE A 254 7.26 3.17 11.06
C ILE A 254 7.98 2.18 10.13
N GLY A 255 7.76 0.87 10.31
CA GLY A 255 8.39 -0.15 9.48
C GLY A 255 8.03 -0.04 8.01
N LYS A 256 6.75 0.23 7.69
CA LYS A 256 6.26 0.28 6.31
C LYS A 256 6.31 1.67 5.70
N ALA A 257 5.85 2.69 6.41
CA ALA A 257 5.74 4.04 5.86
C ALA A 257 7.04 4.84 5.90
N LEU A 258 8.00 4.46 6.76
CA LEU A 258 9.30 5.08 6.80
C LEU A 258 10.38 4.11 6.29
N ILE A 259 10.59 2.96 6.93
CA ILE A 259 11.74 2.12 6.61
C ILE A 259 11.62 1.49 5.21
N LYS A 260 10.59 0.67 4.98
CA LYS A 260 10.39 -0.06 3.71
C LYS A 260 10.29 0.88 2.51
N THR A 261 9.42 1.89 2.60
CA THR A 261 9.18 2.86 1.51
C THR A 261 10.40 3.72 1.20
N HIS A 262 11.15 4.21 2.21
CA HIS A 262 12.35 4.99 1.93
C HIS A 262 13.43 4.13 1.30
N ILE A 263 13.62 2.87 1.74
CA ILE A 263 14.55 1.94 1.08
C ILE A 263 14.18 1.75 -0.39
N GLN A 264 12.90 1.48 -0.69
CA GLN A 264 12.42 1.32 -2.06
C GLN A 264 12.56 2.61 -2.90
N THR A 265 12.29 3.77 -2.31
CA THR A 265 12.41 5.08 -2.97
C THR A 265 13.85 5.42 -3.28
N LEU A 266 14.75 5.27 -2.30
CA LEU A 266 16.19 5.48 -2.46
C LEU A 266 16.77 4.59 -3.55
N PHE A 267 16.34 3.34 -3.62
CA PHE A 267 16.77 2.42 -4.67
C PHE A 267 16.42 2.95 -6.07
N ILE A 268 15.18 3.40 -6.29
CA ILE A 268 14.75 3.94 -7.59
C ILE A 268 15.49 5.25 -7.92
N ILE A 269 15.60 6.19 -6.98
CA ILE A 269 16.33 7.45 -7.21
C ILE A 269 17.79 7.13 -7.57
N SER A 270 18.44 6.23 -6.84
CA SER A 270 19.84 5.85 -7.09
C SER A 270 20.03 5.28 -8.50
N VAL A 271 19.16 4.35 -8.91
CA VAL A 271 19.15 3.76 -10.26
C VAL A 271 18.98 4.82 -11.35
N CYS A 272 18.07 5.77 -11.15
CA CYS A 272 17.74 6.78 -12.17
C CYS A 272 18.72 7.96 -12.21
N ASN A 273 19.40 8.28 -11.10
CA ASN A 273 20.27 9.46 -10.98
C ASN A 273 21.73 9.21 -11.39
N ASN A 274 22.04 8.09 -12.08
CA ASN A 274 23.41 7.60 -12.36
C ASN A 274 24.32 7.42 -11.13
N GLN A 275 23.86 7.83 -9.95
CA GLN A 275 24.58 7.84 -8.70
C GLN A 275 24.75 6.43 -8.14
N LEU A 276 23.88 5.48 -8.50
CA LEU A 276 24.12 4.07 -8.20
C LEU A 276 25.39 3.55 -8.87
N LEU A 277 25.69 3.96 -10.11
CA LEU A 277 26.91 3.52 -10.78
C LEU A 277 28.15 4.12 -10.09
N ASP A 278 28.13 5.41 -9.76
CA ASP A 278 29.22 6.06 -9.02
C ASP A 278 29.39 5.48 -7.59
N TRP A 279 28.30 5.16 -6.90
CA TRP A 279 28.34 4.58 -5.55
C TRP A 279 28.74 3.11 -5.58
N ILE A 280 28.28 2.34 -6.57
CA ILE A 280 28.71 0.95 -6.81
C ILE A 280 30.20 0.92 -7.15
N GLU A 281 30.66 1.79 -8.05
CA GLU A 281 32.03 1.83 -8.54
C GLU A 281 33.03 2.31 -7.49
N ASN A 282 32.65 3.24 -6.60
CA ASN A 282 33.61 3.83 -5.65
C ASN A 282 33.50 3.29 -4.20
N GLU A 283 32.29 3.08 -3.67
CA GLU A 283 32.08 2.73 -2.25
C GLU A 283 31.68 1.26 -2.05
N PHE A 284 30.87 0.72 -2.97
CA PHE A 284 30.38 -0.66 -2.87
C PHE A 284 31.48 -1.68 -3.15
N ILE A 285 32.40 -1.43 -4.09
CA ILE A 285 33.56 -2.32 -4.33
C ILE A 285 34.41 -2.50 -3.04
N TRP A 286 34.57 -1.44 -2.25
CA TRP A 286 35.35 -1.50 -1.00
C TRP A 286 34.66 -2.34 0.08
N VAL A 287 33.35 -2.17 0.26
CA VAL A 287 32.54 -2.97 1.20
C VAL A 287 32.40 -4.43 0.73
N PHE A 288 32.28 -4.67 -0.57
CA PHE A 288 32.02 -6.00 -1.14
C PHE A 288 33.26 -6.88 -1.24
N ASN A 289 34.47 -6.30 -1.25
CA ASN A 289 35.71 -7.07 -1.08
C ASN A 289 35.78 -7.81 0.27
N HIS A 290 34.94 -7.45 1.25
CA HIS A 290 34.85 -8.13 2.55
C HIS A 290 33.82 -9.28 2.60
N ILE A 291 32.97 -9.48 1.56
CA ILE A 291 31.90 -10.50 1.58
C ILE A 291 32.01 -11.41 0.34
N PRO A 292 32.72 -12.56 0.44
CA PRO A 292 32.88 -13.49 -0.68
C PRO A 292 31.55 -14.20 -0.97
N GLY A 293 30.98 -13.97 -2.15
CA GLY A 293 29.78 -14.66 -2.65
C GLY A 293 28.79 -13.77 -3.41
N PHE A 294 28.75 -12.46 -3.11
CA PHE A 294 27.84 -11.51 -3.75
C PHE A 294 28.42 -10.83 -5.01
N ALA A 295 29.74 -10.91 -5.19
CA ALA A 295 30.44 -10.34 -6.35
C ALA A 295 29.99 -10.93 -7.70
N SER A 296 29.44 -12.16 -7.71
CA SER A 296 28.90 -12.81 -8.91
C SER A 296 27.52 -12.28 -9.33
N VAL A 297 26.75 -11.72 -8.41
CA VAL A 297 25.40 -11.17 -8.65
C VAL A 297 25.47 -9.71 -9.11
N LEU A 298 26.52 -8.99 -8.71
CA LEU A 298 26.74 -7.59 -9.04
C LEU A 298 26.68 -7.26 -10.55
N PRO A 299 27.37 -7.98 -11.47
CA PRO A 299 27.32 -7.68 -12.90
C PRO A 299 25.91 -7.89 -13.50
N PHE A 300 25.15 -8.87 -13.01
CA PHE A 300 23.77 -9.12 -13.44
C PHE A 300 22.82 -7.99 -13.02
N VAL A 301 23.01 -7.44 -11.81
CA VAL A 301 22.24 -6.29 -11.31
C VAL A 301 22.57 -5.04 -12.13
N ILE A 302 23.85 -4.79 -12.42
CA ILE A 302 24.29 -3.65 -13.24
C ILE A 302 23.69 -3.73 -14.65
N ASP A 303 23.73 -4.90 -15.29
CA ASP A 303 23.17 -5.11 -16.64
C ASP A 303 21.64 -4.93 -16.68
N SER A 304 20.94 -5.47 -15.68
CA SER A 304 19.49 -5.31 -15.54
C SER A 304 19.10 -3.83 -15.31
N VAL A 305 19.88 -3.12 -14.50
CA VAL A 305 19.69 -1.69 -14.21
C VAL A 305 19.93 -0.85 -15.47
N ASN A 306 21.00 -1.10 -16.22
CA ASN A 306 21.28 -0.40 -17.47
C ASN A 306 20.21 -0.69 -18.54
N THR A 307 19.74 -1.94 -18.63
CA THR A 307 18.65 -2.32 -19.53
C THR A 307 17.34 -1.61 -19.20
N VAL A 308 17.03 -1.46 -17.91
CA VAL A 308 15.85 -0.70 -17.45
C VAL A 308 16.03 0.79 -17.75
N LYS A 309 17.18 1.37 -17.41
CA LYS A 309 17.53 2.77 -17.71
C LYS A 309 17.40 3.09 -19.20
N ASP A 310 17.94 2.25 -20.07
CA ASP A 310 17.89 2.44 -21.52
C ASP A 310 16.47 2.34 -22.09
N LYS A 311 15.64 1.46 -21.52
CA LYS A 311 14.21 1.36 -21.87
C LYS A 311 13.43 2.61 -21.49
N TYR A 312 13.80 3.28 -20.40
CA TYR A 312 13.18 4.55 -19.97
C TYR A 312 13.74 5.77 -20.71
N MET A 313 15.02 5.77 -21.13
CA MET A 313 15.62 6.91 -21.84
C MET A 313 15.31 6.96 -23.34
N LYS A 314 15.02 5.82 -23.98
CA LYS A 314 14.69 5.76 -25.43
C LYS A 314 13.31 6.29 -25.80
N SER A 315 12.43 6.62 -24.84
CA SER A 315 11.09 7.13 -25.13
C SER A 315 11.02 8.64 -25.40
N ASP A 316 12.09 9.41 -25.20
CA ASP A 316 12.02 10.90 -25.23
C ASP A 316 12.91 11.59 -26.29
N HIS A 317 13.53 10.86 -27.22
CA HIS A 317 14.33 11.48 -28.29
C HIS A 317 14.06 10.90 -29.67
N SER A 318 13.03 11.42 -30.36
CA SER A 318 13.09 11.67 -31.81
C SER A 318 11.90 12.52 -32.26
N VAL A 319 12.09 13.84 -32.35
CA VAL A 319 11.26 14.69 -33.20
C VAL A 319 11.99 14.84 -34.53
N SER A 320 11.53 14.08 -35.53
CA SER A 320 11.57 14.44 -36.95
C SER A 320 10.21 14.05 -37.54
N PRO A 321 9.55 14.91 -38.33
CA PRO A 321 8.17 14.70 -38.74
C PRO A 321 8.08 13.65 -39.85
N ASN A 322 6.98 12.89 -39.82
CA ASN A 322 6.62 11.78 -40.71
C ASN A 322 7.29 10.43 -40.39
N ILE A 323 6.55 9.58 -39.67
CA ILE A 323 6.16 8.22 -40.06
C ILE A 323 5.12 7.74 -39.03
N GLU A 324 4.08 7.08 -39.54
CA GLU A 324 2.89 6.60 -38.84
C GLU A 324 3.17 5.82 -37.53
N GLU A 325 2.25 6.03 -36.59
CA GLU A 325 2.06 5.34 -35.31
C GLU A 325 2.43 3.84 -35.31
N LYS A 326 3.27 3.43 -34.34
CA LYS A 326 3.27 2.06 -33.81
C LYS A 326 3.40 2.00 -32.28
N LYS A 327 2.28 2.29 -31.62
CA LYS A 327 1.58 1.37 -30.69
C LYS A 327 2.45 0.36 -29.91
N TRP A 328 3.35 0.80 -29.02
CA TRP A 328 4.07 -0.11 -28.10
C TRP A 328 3.86 0.15 -26.60
N ASN A 329 3.18 1.24 -26.22
CA ASN A 329 2.79 1.51 -24.82
C ASN A 329 1.50 0.80 -24.38
N PHE A 330 0.77 0.18 -25.31
CA PHE A 330 -0.46 -0.52 -24.97
C PHE A 330 -0.22 -1.99 -24.56
N SER A 331 0.77 -2.71 -25.07
CA SER A 331 0.76 -4.18 -24.92
C SER A 331 1.21 -4.70 -23.54
N ILE A 332 2.28 -4.17 -22.95
CA ILE A 332 2.78 -4.63 -21.64
C ILE A 332 1.94 -4.05 -20.50
N ALA A 333 1.57 -2.78 -20.59
CA ALA A 333 0.68 -2.14 -19.63
C ALA A 333 -0.72 -2.78 -19.66
N VAL A 334 -1.28 -3.11 -20.83
CA VAL A 334 -2.57 -3.83 -20.91
C VAL A 334 -2.43 -5.27 -20.44
N LEU A 335 -1.35 -5.99 -20.77
CA LEU A 335 -1.13 -7.34 -20.28
C LEU A 335 -1.06 -7.35 -18.74
N TRP A 336 -0.31 -6.43 -18.16
CA TRP A 336 -0.16 -6.31 -16.72
C TRP A 336 -1.44 -5.83 -16.04
N ASN A 337 -2.13 -4.82 -16.61
CA ASN A 337 -3.43 -4.38 -16.11
C ASN A 337 -4.49 -5.49 -16.22
N SER A 338 -4.42 -6.34 -17.24
CA SER A 338 -5.29 -7.51 -17.40
C SER A 338 -5.02 -8.57 -16.34
N ILE A 339 -3.74 -8.86 -16.04
CA ILE A 339 -3.34 -9.75 -14.94
C ILE A 339 -3.84 -9.21 -13.60
N VAL A 340 -3.64 -7.91 -13.34
CA VAL A 340 -4.12 -7.26 -12.11
C VAL A 340 -5.64 -7.30 -12.04
N TRP A 341 -6.35 -7.04 -13.14
CA TRP A 341 -7.81 -7.12 -13.20
C TRP A 341 -8.32 -8.53 -12.94
N LEU A 342 -7.69 -9.55 -13.51
CA LEU A 342 -8.01 -10.96 -13.25
C LEU A 342 -7.79 -11.32 -11.79
N MET A 343 -6.70 -10.85 -11.18
CA MET A 343 -6.41 -11.07 -9.76
C MET A 343 -7.45 -10.38 -8.86
N LEU A 344 -7.80 -9.12 -9.16
CA LEU A 344 -8.84 -8.36 -8.44
C LEU A 344 -10.22 -9.03 -8.59
N MET A 345 -10.55 -9.55 -9.78
CA MET A 345 -11.79 -10.29 -10.00
C MET A 345 -11.81 -11.60 -9.23
N ASN A 346 -10.71 -12.35 -9.22
CA ASN A 346 -10.61 -13.58 -8.43
C ASN A 346 -10.75 -13.29 -6.93
N PHE A 347 -10.11 -12.21 -6.46
CA PHE A 347 -10.25 -11.75 -5.09
C PHE A 347 -11.69 -11.31 -4.75
N PHE A 348 -12.36 -10.58 -5.66
CA PHE A 348 -13.76 -10.21 -5.50
C PHE A 348 -14.67 -11.44 -5.41
N VAL A 349 -14.45 -12.45 -6.26
CA VAL A 349 -15.17 -13.73 -6.18
C VAL A 349 -14.92 -14.42 -4.84
N LYS A 350 -13.67 -14.44 -4.35
CA LYS A 350 -13.35 -14.97 -3.01
C LYS A 350 -14.09 -14.21 -1.90
N ILE A 351 -14.15 -12.88 -1.94
CA ILE A 351 -14.92 -12.07 -0.96
C ILE A 351 -16.40 -12.44 -1.00
N VAL A 352 -16.98 -12.51 -2.20
CA VAL A 352 -18.40 -12.84 -2.36
C VAL A 352 -18.69 -14.25 -1.83
N ASN A 353 -17.82 -15.23 -2.13
CA ASN A 353 -17.97 -16.59 -1.63
C ASN A 353 -17.80 -16.67 -0.11
N ALA A 354 -16.75 -16.05 0.45
CA ALA A 354 -16.53 -16.03 1.90
C ALA A 354 -17.70 -15.35 2.64
N THR A 355 -18.22 -14.25 2.11
CA THR A 355 -19.38 -13.54 2.68
C THR A 355 -20.65 -14.39 2.60
N ALA A 356 -20.87 -15.05 1.46
CA ALA A 356 -22.01 -15.94 1.27
C ALA A 356 -21.95 -17.16 2.20
N GLN A 357 -20.76 -17.76 2.34
CA GLN A 357 -20.53 -18.92 3.18
C GLN A 357 -20.68 -18.57 4.67
N LYS A 358 -20.21 -17.39 5.09
CA LYS A 358 -20.44 -16.87 6.45
C LYS A 358 -21.92 -16.67 6.75
N TYR A 359 -22.67 -16.09 5.81
CA TYR A 359 -24.12 -15.91 5.96
C TYR A 359 -24.85 -17.26 6.07
N LEU A 360 -24.51 -18.22 5.21
CA LEU A 360 -25.09 -19.57 5.25
C LEU A 360 -24.78 -20.28 6.58
N LYS A 361 -23.54 -20.19 7.07
CA LYS A 361 -23.16 -20.76 8.37
C LYS A 361 -23.98 -20.15 9.51
N GLN A 362 -24.16 -18.83 9.50
CA GLN A 362 -24.93 -18.12 10.50
C GLN A 362 -26.43 -18.48 10.46
N GLN A 363 -26.98 -18.71 9.27
CA GLN A 363 -28.36 -19.18 9.12
C GLN A 363 -28.52 -20.63 9.62
N HIS A 364 -27.57 -21.51 9.32
CA HIS A 364 -27.56 -22.87 9.85
C HIS A 364 -27.43 -22.90 11.38
N GLU A 365 -26.60 -22.05 11.99
CA GLU A 365 -26.51 -21.94 13.45
C GLU A 365 -27.84 -21.49 14.08
N VAL A 366 -28.57 -20.55 13.45
CA VAL A 366 -29.89 -20.11 13.90
C VAL A 366 -30.95 -21.22 13.75
N GLU A 367 -30.95 -21.95 12.63
CA GLU A 367 -31.84 -23.10 12.41
C GLU A 367 -31.55 -24.23 13.39
N LEU A 368 -30.27 -24.54 13.65
CA LEU A 368 -29.86 -25.55 14.62
C LEU A 368 -30.33 -25.16 16.03
N ALA A 369 -30.13 -23.91 16.44
CA ALA A 369 -30.58 -23.41 17.75
C ALA A 369 -32.12 -23.44 17.89
N ALA A 370 -32.86 -23.17 16.82
CA ALA A 370 -34.32 -23.28 16.80
C ALA A 370 -34.77 -24.75 16.94
N ILE A 371 -34.09 -25.69 16.28
CA ILE A 371 -34.37 -27.13 16.41
C ILE A 371 -34.04 -27.61 17.83
N THR A 372 -32.91 -27.21 18.41
CA THR A 372 -32.52 -27.58 19.78
C THR A 372 -33.48 -27.04 20.83
N ASN A 373 -33.97 -25.80 20.66
CA ASN A 373 -34.98 -25.21 21.55
C ASN A 373 -36.35 -25.86 21.40
N ASN A 374 -36.73 -26.28 20.18
CA ASN A 374 -37.97 -27.02 19.98
C ASN A 374 -37.87 -28.44 20.58
N SER A 375 -36.73 -29.14 20.44
CA SER A 375 -36.56 -30.47 21.04
C SER A 375 -36.59 -30.44 22.57
N SER A 376 -36.02 -29.40 23.20
CA SER A 376 -36.07 -29.26 24.66
C SER A 376 -37.47 -28.91 25.18
N SER A 377 -38.29 -28.21 24.39
CA SER A 377 -39.70 -27.97 24.74
C SER A 377 -40.58 -29.21 24.64
N THR A 378 -40.29 -30.13 23.72
CA THR A 378 -41.07 -31.38 23.57
C THR A 378 -40.76 -32.41 24.66
N GLU A 379 -39.55 -32.37 25.25
CA GLU A 379 -39.18 -33.21 26.40
C GLU A 379 -39.77 -32.70 27.73
N SER A 380 -40.07 -31.41 27.86
CA SER A 380 -40.72 -30.86 29.06
C SER A 380 -42.23 -31.10 29.12
N ASP A 381 -42.87 -31.40 27.99
CA ASP A 381 -44.32 -31.68 27.92
C ASP A 381 -44.67 -33.18 28.05
N THR A 382 -43.66 -34.05 28.16
CA THR A 382 -43.85 -35.52 28.32
C THR A 382 -43.58 -36.05 29.74
N GLN A 383 -43.39 -35.17 30.74
CA GLN A 383 -43.13 -35.57 32.14
C GLN A 383 -44.31 -35.40 33.08
#